data_AF-A0A7K7RF85-F1
#
_entry.id   AF-A0A7K7RF85-F1
#
_cell.length_a   1.000
_cell.length_b   1.000
_cell.length_c   1.000
_cell.angle_alpha   90.00
_cell.angle_beta   90.00
_cell.angle_gamma   90.00
#
_symmetry.space_group_name_H-M   'P 1'
#
loop_
_entity.id
_entity.type
_entity.pdbx_description
1 polymer ?
#
loop_
_entity_poly.entity_id
_entity_poly.type
_entity_poly.pdbx_seq_one_letter_code
_entity_poly.pdbx_strand_id
1 'polypeptide(L)' 'MIEFVLFLGLCFALGGLAVASNPSPYYGVLGLVVAAIAGCGWLVSLEVSFLSLVLVMV' A
#
# COMPACT_ATOMS: atom_id res chain seq x y z
N MET A 1 15.20 -3.58 10.31
CA MET A 1 14.29 -2.42 10.21
C MET A 1 14.31 -1.82 8.81
N ILE A 2 15.45 -1.35 8.29
CA ILE A 2 15.55 -0.78 6.93
C ILE A 2 15.04 -1.73 5.83
N GLU A 3 15.47 -2.99 5.83
CA GLU A 3 15.02 -4.02 4.88
C GLU A 3 13.48 -4.20 4.85
N PHE A 4 12.84 -4.19 6.02
CA PHE A 4 11.39 -4.33 6.12
C PHE A 4 10.66 -3.12 5.50
N VAL A 5 11.14 -1.91 5.78
CA VAL A 5 10.59 -0.67 5.20
C VAL A 5 10.79 -0.62 3.69
N LEU A 6 11.96 -1.05 3.19
CA LEU A 6 12.24 -1.13 1.76
C LEU A 6 11.35 -2.14 1.04
N PHE A 7 11.12 -3.31 1.66
CA PHE A 7 10.21 -4.31 1.13
C PHE A 7 8.76 -3.80 1.05
N LEU A 8 8.27 -3.13 2.09
CA LEU A 8 6.93 -2.49 2.08
C LEU A 8 6.84 -1.39 1.02
N GLY A 9 7.88 -0.56 0.89
CA GLY A 9 7.95 0.47 -0.15
C GLY A 9 7.94 -0.11 -1.57
N LEU A 10 8.61 -1.24 -1.79
CA LEU A 10 8.58 -1.96 -3.07
C LEU A 10 7.18 -2.52 -3.37
N CYS A 11 6.52 -3.14 -2.40
CA CYS A 11 5.13 -3.59 -2.54
C CYS A 11 4.16 -2.44 -2.85
N PHE A 12 4.35 -1.28 -2.21
CA PHE A 12 3.55 -0.09 -2.49
C PHE A 12 3.74 0.41 -3.92
N ALA A 13 4.98 0.49 -4.39
CA ALA A 13 5.30 0.91 -5.76
C ALA A 13 4.77 -0.07 -6.80
N LEU A 14 4.90 -1.38 -6.59
CA LEU A 14 4.37 -2.41 -7.47
C LEU A 14 2.83 -2.40 -7.51
N GLY A 15 2.16 -2.21 -6.37
CA GLY A 15 0.72 -2.05 -6.32
C GLY A 15 0.25 -0.80 -7.09
N GLY A 16 0.94 0.33 -6.94
CA GLY A 16 0.66 1.55 -7.70
C GLY A 16 0.91 1.41 -9.21
N LEU A 17 2.00 0.74 -9.61
CA LEU A 17 2.31 0.44 -11.01
C LEU A 17 1.27 -0.50 -11.63
N ALA A 18 0.77 -1.47 -10.86
CA ALA A 18 -0.32 -2.34 -11.28
C ALA A 18 -1.60 -1.54 -11.55
N VAL A 19 -1.92 -0.53 -10.74
CA VAL A 19 -3.09 0.34 -10.99
C VAL A 19 -2.87 1.25 -12.21
N ALA A 20 -1.66 1.82 -12.34
CA ALA A 20 -1.32 2.74 -13.42
C ALA A 20 -1.26 2.09 -14.81
N SER A 21 -1.05 0.77 -14.88
CA SER A 21 -0.96 0.02 -16.13
C SER A 21 -2.31 -0.24 -16.81
N ASN A 22 -3.41 0.37 -16.33
CA ASN A 22 -4.77 0.19 -16.85
C ASN A 22 -5.21 -1.28 -16.95
N PRO A 23 -5.03 -2.11 -15.91
CA PRO A 23 -5.65 -3.42 -15.90
C PRO A 23 -7.17 -3.26 -15.78
N SER A 24 -7.92 -4.30 -16.14
CA SER A 24 -9.37 -4.29 -15.96
C SER A 24 -9.75 -4.05 -14.48
N PRO A 25 -10.96 -3.51 -14.20
CA PRO A 25 -11.32 -2.94 -12.89
C PRO A 25 -11.05 -3.88 -11.70
N TYR A 26 -11.25 -5.18 -11.87
CA TYR A 26 -11.01 -6.19 -10.84
C TYR A 26 -9.53 -6.27 -10.40
N TYR A 27 -8.61 -6.18 -11.35
CA TYR A 27 -7.18 -6.26 -11.06
C TYR A 27 -6.62 -4.93 -10.54
N GLY A 28 -7.23 -3.80 -10.94
CA GLY A 28 -6.90 -2.48 -10.38
C GLY A 28 -7.23 -2.39 -8.89
N VAL A 29 -8.39 -2.90 -8.46
CA VAL A 29 -8.77 -2.95 -7.05
C VAL A 29 -7.81 -3.83 -6.24
N LEU A 30 -7.40 -4.98 -6.77
CA LEU A 30 -6.39 -5.83 -6.14
C LEU A 30 -5.06 -5.09 -5.95
N GLY A 31 -4.61 -4.33 -6.95
CA GLY A 31 -3.41 -3.49 -6.85
C GLY A 31 -3.53 -2.38 -5.80
N LEU A 32 -4.70 -1.72 -5.73
CA LEU A 32 -5.00 -0.71 -4.72
C LEU A 32 -5.00 -1.27 -3.30
N VAL A 33 -5.60 -2.43 -3.07
CA VAL A 33 -5.66 -3.07 -1.74
C VAL A 33 -4.25 -3.44 -1.26
N VAL A 34 -3.44 -4.03 -2.12
CA VAL A 34 -2.04 -4.39 -1.79
C VAL A 34 -1.21 -3.13 -1.48
N ALA A 35 -1.38 -2.06 -2.26
CA ALA A 35 -0.72 -0.79 -1.99
C ALA A 35 -1.20 -0.18 -0.66
N ALA A 36 -2.49 -0.19 -0.36
CA ALA A 36 -3.03 0.34 0.89
C ALA A 36 -2.47 -0.38 2.12
N ILE A 37 -2.41 -1.72 2.11
CA ILE A 37 -1.85 -2.52 3.20
C ILE A 37 -0.35 -2.23 3.39
N ALA A 38 0.40 -2.15 2.29
CA ALA A 38 1.83 -1.85 2.33
C ALA A 38 2.11 -0.43 2.85
N GLY A 39 1.30 0.56 2.45
CA GLY A 39 1.39 1.93 2.98
C GLY A 39 1.06 1.98 4.48
N CYS A 40 0.02 1.27 4.90
CA CYS A 40 -0.39 1.19 6.30
C CYS A 40 0.68 0.59 7.21
N GLY A 41 1.34 -0.49 6.79
CA GLY A 41 2.45 -1.08 7.55
C GLY A 41 3.63 -0.11 7.75
N TRP A 42 3.82 0.84 6.80
CA TRP A 42 4.80 1.91 6.94
C TRP A 42 4.37 2.96 7.98
N LEU A 43 3.11 3.42 7.94
CA LEU A 43 2.56 4.37 8.91
C LEU A 43 2.54 3.83 10.35
N VAL A 44 2.26 2.52 10.52
CA VAL A 44 2.34 1.84 11.83
C VAL A 44 3.76 1.86 12.38
N SER A 45 4.78 1.77 11.50
CA SER A 45 6.19 1.85 11.90
C SER A 45 6.61 3.26 12.35
N LEU A 46 5.83 4.29 12.02
CA LEU A 46 6.03 5.69 12.41
C LEU A 46 5.11 6.11 13.60
N GLU A 47 4.43 5.15 14.23
CA GLU A 47 3.48 5.37 15.34
C GLU A 47 2.26 6.25 14.98
N VAL A 48 2.02 6.49 13.68
CA VAL A 48 0.86 7.25 13.17
C VAL A 48 -0.30 6.29 12.87
N SER A 49 -0.78 5.61 13.91
CA SER A 49 -1.77 4.52 13.80
C SER A 49 -3.16 4.99 13.34
N PHE A 50 -3.55 6.22 13.70
CA PHE A 50 -4.89 6.76 13.38
C PHE A 50 -5.06 7.04 11.88
N LEU A 51 -4.02 7.57 11.22
CA LEU A 51 -4.05 7.89 9.79
C LEU A 51 -4.01 6.62 8.92
N SER A 52 -3.38 5.55 9.40
CA SER A 52 -3.39 4.23 8.75
C SER A 52 -4.79 3.61 8.70
N LEU A 53 -5.60 3.77 9.76
CA LEU A 53 -6.96 3.24 9.81
C LEU A 53 -7.91 3.96 8.85
N VAL A 54 -7.72 5.28 8.66
CA VAL A 54 -8.51 6.08 7.72
C VAL A 54 -8.24 5.69 6.27
N LEU A 55 -6.97 5.41 5.91
CA LEU A 55 -6.59 4.96 4.57
C LEU A 55 -7.11 3.58 4.19
N VAL A 56 -7.42 2.72 5.16
CA VAL A 56 -8.05 1.39 4.94
C VAL A 56 -9.58 1.50 4.83
N MET A 57 -10.18 2.52 5.44
CA MET A 57 -11.63 2.71 5.50
C MET A 57 -12.22 3.33 4.23
N VAL A 58 -11.41 4.07 3.46
CA VAL A 58 -11.73 4.68 2.15
C VAL A 58 -11.49 3.69 1.02
#